data_AF-A0A9P1M2T3-F1
#
_entry.id   AF-A0A9P1M2T3-F1
#
_cell.length_a   1.000
_cell.length_b   1.000
_cell.length_c   1.000
_cell.angle_alpha   90.00
_cell.angle_beta   90.00
_cell.angle_gamma   90.00
#
_symmetry.space_group_name_H-M   'P 1'
#
loop_
_entity.id
_entity.type
_entity.pdbx_description
1 polymer ?
#
loop_
_entity_poly.entity_id
_entity_poly.type
_entity_poly.pdbx_seq_one_letter_code
_entity_poly.pdbx_strand_id
1 'polypeptide(L)'
;MEALDKFLRAYAFTWKVGICYNAKCWESHAEATKEIQELFVPVATGPTLVLNVVSYVILVMFLNWAAGFSADYNRFIALYSLMPTLVMGLCYYYYIFRQNMWQISLSSLLGWLNNWAMAMAISLVSFSQVALRYFALLLLEGLLPSAWKGYVMFPMSTIEISVQNSILMLYLMGLALLVTCPLWCEGFRVVQECLGRDNKLSKSEALMEILYTTSQLAVVLQVQTALAMIQMRTGFPFHFIHFVVVILEYIFLHQMVQFKFAWLHKLCHEIQPLYRLVHLEHHICKGTYPTSPAAGLWEVWIEGGTLFFCNTLACVPYFYFNANSVGPNLVVHNMWPHKSCIQWHTLHHVAHSDIYAVNVPSENDEKFSRDVKHYRERLQCSFFIRHPAMSDMAGFVMTFILGLAVHYVGGIGLFHVWSEGNLHFTG
;
A
#
# COMPACT_ATOMS: atom_id res chain seq x y z
N MET A 1 -0.47 -31.78 11.40
CA MET A 1 0.95 -31.54 11.78
C MET A 1 1.74 -30.91 10.64
N GLU A 2 1.67 -31.44 9.41
CA GLU A 2 2.41 -30.88 8.25
C GLU A 2 2.12 -29.39 7.94
N ALA A 3 0.85 -28.97 7.94
CA ALA A 3 0.49 -27.57 7.67
C ALA A 3 1.05 -26.59 8.73
N LEU A 4 1.10 -27.02 10.00
CA LEU A 4 1.66 -26.22 11.09
C LEU A 4 3.19 -26.11 10.97
N ASP A 5 3.86 -27.19 10.59
CA ASP A 5 5.31 -27.18 10.33
C ASP A 5 5.67 -26.19 9.21
N LYS A 6 4.96 -26.27 8.07
CA LYS A 6 5.13 -25.31 6.96
C LYS A 6 4.94 -23.87 7.41
N PHE A 7 3.90 -23.61 8.19
CA PHE A 7 3.62 -22.28 8.72
C PHE A 7 4.76 -21.75 9.61
N LEU A 8 5.23 -22.56 10.55
CA LEU A 8 6.32 -22.19 11.47
C LEU A 8 7.63 -21.97 10.72
N ARG A 9 7.93 -22.80 9.70
CA ARG A 9 9.08 -22.61 8.81
C ARG A 9 8.97 -21.29 8.05
N ALA A 10 7.83 -21.00 7.43
CA ALA A 10 7.61 -19.74 6.72
C ALA A 10 7.84 -18.54 7.64
N TYR A 11 7.30 -18.57 8.87
CA TYR A 11 7.52 -17.53 9.87
C TYR A 11 9.00 -17.36 10.23
N ALA A 12 9.70 -18.46 10.58
CA ALA A 12 11.10 -18.42 11.00
C ALA A 12 12.03 -17.94 9.87
N PHE A 13 11.85 -18.45 8.65
CA PHE A 13 12.68 -18.05 7.51
C PHE A 13 12.38 -16.61 7.07
N THR A 14 11.16 -16.13 7.21
CA THR A 14 10.83 -14.72 6.92
C THR A 14 11.58 -13.77 7.87
N TRP A 15 11.67 -14.10 9.16
CA TRP A 15 12.53 -13.36 10.09
C TRP A 15 14.00 -13.39 9.64
N LYS A 16 14.52 -14.54 9.22
CA LYS A 16 15.89 -14.68 8.69
C LYS A 16 16.09 -13.78 7.46
N VAL A 17 15.14 -13.75 6.52
CA VAL A 17 15.19 -12.87 5.34
C VAL A 17 15.32 -11.41 5.75
N GLY A 18 14.43 -10.91 6.62
CA GLY A 18 14.47 -9.51 7.07
C GLY A 18 15.75 -9.14 7.83
N ILE A 19 16.25 -10.03 8.69
CA ILE A 19 17.52 -9.83 9.42
C ILE A 19 18.70 -9.81 8.45
N CYS A 20 18.79 -10.78 7.54
CA CYS A 20 19.87 -10.87 6.57
C CYS A 20 19.88 -9.69 5.59
N TYR A 21 18.71 -9.19 5.18
CA TYR A 21 18.61 -7.99 4.34
C TYR A 21 19.23 -6.78 5.04
N ASN A 22 18.80 -6.52 6.29
CA ASN A 22 19.28 -5.38 7.07
C ASN A 22 20.76 -5.50 7.47
N ALA A 23 21.24 -6.72 7.68
CA ALA A 23 22.66 -7.00 7.94
C ALA A 23 23.52 -7.05 6.66
N LYS A 24 22.92 -6.87 5.47
CA LYS A 24 23.58 -6.95 4.15
C LYS A 24 24.23 -8.32 3.86
N CYS A 25 23.67 -9.40 4.43
CA CYS A 25 24.11 -10.79 4.26
C CYS A 25 23.36 -11.46 3.09
N TRP A 26 23.70 -11.07 1.86
CA TRP A 26 22.93 -11.41 0.65
C TRP A 26 22.86 -12.91 0.33
N GLU A 27 23.91 -13.68 0.60
CA GLU A 27 23.90 -15.14 0.37
C GLU A 27 22.91 -15.86 1.29
N SER A 28 22.93 -15.53 2.59
CA SER A 28 21.99 -16.08 3.57
C SER A 28 20.56 -15.61 3.34
N HIS A 29 20.36 -14.39 2.81
CA HIS A 29 19.06 -13.91 2.35
C HIS A 29 18.52 -14.78 1.20
N ALA A 30 19.34 -15.07 0.19
CA ALA A 30 18.94 -15.89 -0.95
C ALA A 30 18.60 -17.33 -0.54
N GLU A 31 19.40 -17.93 0.34
CA GLU A 31 19.13 -19.26 0.91
C GLU A 31 17.78 -19.28 1.66
N ALA A 32 17.55 -18.32 2.56
CA ALA A 32 16.29 -18.23 3.31
C ALA A 32 15.08 -17.99 2.40
N THR A 33 15.25 -17.20 1.33
CA THR A 33 14.19 -16.95 0.34
C THR A 33 13.81 -18.23 -0.41
N LYS A 34 14.80 -19.04 -0.78
CA LYS A 34 14.57 -20.34 -1.42
C LYS A 34 13.80 -21.29 -0.50
N GLU A 35 14.16 -21.34 0.79
CA GLU A 35 13.43 -22.14 1.79
C GLU A 35 11.95 -21.73 1.89
N ILE A 36 11.65 -20.42 1.85
CA ILE A 36 10.26 -19.95 1.84
C ILE A 36 9.58 -20.34 0.52
N GLN A 37 10.25 -20.18 -0.62
CA GLN A 37 9.69 -20.48 -1.94
C GLN A 37 9.20 -21.93 -2.05
N GLU A 38 9.91 -22.89 -1.46
CA GLU A 38 9.56 -24.31 -1.46
C GLU A 38 8.26 -24.62 -0.69
N LEU A 39 7.78 -23.70 0.15
CA LEU A 39 6.53 -23.84 0.90
C LEU A 39 5.30 -23.39 0.10
N PHE A 40 5.51 -22.61 -0.97
CA PHE A 40 4.45 -22.12 -1.85
C PHE A 40 4.18 -23.09 -2.99
N VAL A 41 2.91 -23.20 -3.38
CA VAL A 41 2.49 -24.04 -4.51
C VAL A 41 2.07 -23.18 -5.71
N PRO A 42 2.30 -23.63 -6.95
CA PRO A 42 1.86 -22.90 -8.13
C PRO A 42 0.34 -22.68 -8.14
N VAL A 43 -0.09 -21.45 -8.45
CA VAL A 43 -1.50 -21.08 -8.60
C VAL A 43 -1.74 -20.32 -9.90
N ALA A 44 -2.92 -20.50 -10.48
CA ALA A 44 -3.35 -19.78 -11.69
C ALA A 44 -3.73 -18.34 -11.37
N THR A 45 -3.26 -17.40 -12.18
CA THR A 45 -3.40 -15.96 -11.92
C THR A 45 -4.86 -15.48 -11.87
N GLY A 46 -5.64 -15.74 -12.92
CA GLY A 46 -7.04 -15.28 -13.01
C GLY A 46 -7.90 -15.75 -11.81
N PRO A 47 -7.97 -17.07 -11.54
CA PRO A 47 -8.67 -17.59 -10.37
C PRO A 47 -8.18 -17.02 -9.03
N THR A 48 -6.86 -16.82 -8.88
CA THR A 48 -6.27 -16.22 -7.66
C THR A 48 -6.80 -14.82 -7.42
N LEU A 49 -6.83 -13.96 -8.45
CA LEU A 49 -7.32 -12.59 -8.32
C LEU A 49 -8.82 -12.52 -8.01
N VAL A 50 -9.62 -13.45 -8.56
CA VAL A 50 -11.05 -13.58 -8.20
C VAL A 50 -11.21 -13.96 -6.73
N LEU A 51 -10.47 -14.97 -6.26
CA LEU A 51 -10.49 -15.37 -4.85
C LEU A 51 -10.02 -14.23 -3.94
N ASN A 52 -9.01 -13.47 -4.36
CA ASN A 52 -8.50 -12.32 -3.62
C ASN A 52 -9.57 -11.25 -3.40
N VAL A 53 -10.26 -10.80 -4.46
CA VAL A 53 -11.26 -9.72 -4.32
C VAL A 53 -12.47 -10.17 -3.51
N VAL A 54 -12.93 -11.42 -3.67
CA VAL A 54 -14.06 -11.96 -2.90
C VAL A 54 -13.69 -12.09 -1.42
N SER A 55 -12.56 -12.72 -1.12
CA SER A 55 -12.10 -12.91 0.26
C SER A 55 -11.75 -11.59 0.94
N TYR A 56 -11.22 -10.62 0.20
CA TYR A 56 -10.95 -9.28 0.70
C TYR A 56 -12.23 -8.55 1.14
N VAL A 57 -13.30 -8.59 0.32
CA VAL A 57 -14.59 -7.99 0.67
C VAL A 57 -15.15 -8.60 1.96
N ILE A 58 -15.09 -9.93 2.07
CA ILE A 58 -15.53 -10.65 3.28
C ILE A 58 -14.70 -10.22 4.49
N LEU A 59 -13.38 -10.12 4.33
CA LEU A 59 -12.47 -9.68 5.38
C LEU A 59 -12.83 -8.27 5.87
N VAL A 60 -13.00 -7.29 4.97
CA VAL A 60 -13.32 -5.91 5.39
C VAL A 60 -14.67 -5.82 6.08
N MET A 61 -15.68 -6.56 5.62
CA MET A 61 -16.96 -6.63 6.33
C MET A 61 -16.79 -7.16 7.76
N PHE A 62 -16.01 -8.23 7.93
CA PHE A 62 -15.69 -8.79 9.24
C PHE A 62 -14.91 -7.80 10.12
N LEU A 63 -13.87 -7.16 9.57
CA LEU A 63 -13.05 -6.20 10.29
C LEU A 63 -13.87 -4.99 10.74
N ASN A 64 -14.77 -4.47 9.90
CA ASN A 64 -15.61 -3.34 10.29
C ASN A 64 -16.61 -3.71 11.40
N TRP A 65 -17.17 -4.93 11.33
CA TRP A 65 -18.00 -5.46 12.41
C TRP A 65 -17.21 -5.59 13.71
N ALA A 66 -16.00 -6.17 13.65
CA ALA A 66 -15.13 -6.34 14.81
C ALA A 66 -14.67 -4.99 15.40
N ALA A 67 -14.41 -4.00 14.54
CA ALA A 67 -14.10 -2.63 14.92
C ALA A 67 -15.28 -1.93 15.63
N GLY A 68 -16.51 -2.40 15.42
CA GLY A 68 -17.72 -1.87 16.06
C GLY A 68 -18.23 -0.59 15.44
N PHE A 69 -18.00 -0.40 14.14
CA PHE A 69 -18.59 0.71 13.41
C PHE A 69 -20.11 0.58 13.32
N SER A 70 -20.79 1.71 13.17
CA SER A 70 -22.24 1.83 13.07
C SER A 70 -22.81 1.08 11.86
N ALA A 71 -24.09 0.71 11.95
CA ALA A 71 -24.79 0.05 10.85
C ALA A 71 -24.85 0.93 9.59
N ASP A 72 -25.03 2.25 9.76
CA ASP A 72 -25.06 3.22 8.66
C ASP A 72 -23.70 3.34 7.97
N TYR A 73 -22.61 3.37 8.74
CA TYR A 73 -21.26 3.32 8.19
C TYR A 73 -21.01 2.02 7.42
N ASN A 74 -21.34 0.87 8.01
CA ASN A 74 -21.18 -0.42 7.35
C ASN A 74 -21.96 -0.52 6.04
N ARG A 75 -23.18 0.03 6.01
CA ARG A 75 -23.99 0.12 4.79
C ARG A 75 -23.33 1.02 3.74
N PHE A 76 -22.79 2.17 4.15
CA PHE A 76 -22.05 3.05 3.25
C PHE A 76 -20.84 2.33 2.64
N ILE A 77 -19.99 1.70 3.47
CA ILE A 77 -18.78 1.00 2.98
C ILE A 77 -19.14 -0.14 2.04
N ALA A 78 -20.20 -0.91 2.34
CA ALA A 78 -20.66 -1.98 1.48
C ALA A 78 -21.06 -1.47 0.08
N LEU A 79 -21.83 -0.38 0.01
CA LEU A 79 -22.37 0.16 -1.25
C LEU A 79 -21.36 0.99 -2.04
N TYR A 80 -20.61 1.84 -1.36
CA TYR A 80 -19.76 2.86 -1.97
C TYR A 80 -18.27 2.52 -1.90
N SER A 81 -17.91 1.32 -1.48
CA SER A 81 -16.54 0.84 -1.67
C SER A 81 -16.49 -0.63 -2.02
N LEU A 82 -16.98 -1.52 -1.17
CA LEU A 82 -16.78 -2.96 -1.36
C LEU A 82 -17.48 -3.49 -2.61
N MET A 83 -18.70 -3.02 -2.91
CA MET A 83 -19.39 -3.37 -4.14
C MET A 83 -18.65 -2.84 -5.38
N PRO A 84 -18.25 -1.56 -5.46
CA PRO A 84 -17.36 -1.07 -6.52
C PRO A 84 -16.07 -1.88 -6.66
N THR A 85 -15.35 -2.15 -5.57
CA THR A 85 -14.12 -2.96 -5.54
C THR A 85 -14.36 -4.35 -6.14
N LEU A 86 -15.44 -5.03 -5.75
CA LEU A 86 -15.81 -6.34 -6.26
C LEU A 86 -16.17 -6.30 -7.74
N VAL A 87 -17.11 -5.44 -8.12
CA VAL A 87 -17.64 -5.37 -9.49
C VAL A 87 -16.53 -4.95 -10.45
N MET A 88 -15.83 -3.85 -10.16
CA MET A 88 -14.78 -3.37 -11.05
C MET A 88 -13.56 -4.28 -11.05
N GLY A 89 -13.23 -4.93 -9.92
CA GLY A 89 -12.20 -5.97 -9.88
C GLY A 89 -12.53 -7.11 -10.83
N LEU A 90 -13.74 -7.68 -10.74
CA LEU A 90 -14.18 -8.76 -11.63
C LEU A 90 -14.25 -8.32 -13.09
N CYS A 91 -14.75 -7.11 -13.38
CA CYS A 91 -14.77 -6.56 -14.74
C CYS A 91 -13.35 -6.41 -15.31
N TYR A 92 -12.40 -5.90 -14.52
CA TYR A 92 -11.02 -5.72 -14.93
C TYR A 92 -10.30 -7.07 -15.14
N TYR A 93 -10.50 -8.04 -14.25
CA TYR A 93 -9.95 -9.37 -14.40
C TYR A 93 -10.53 -10.08 -15.63
N TYR A 94 -11.81 -9.88 -15.93
CA TYR A 94 -12.41 -10.42 -17.15
C TYR A 94 -11.85 -9.74 -18.39
N TYR A 95 -11.60 -8.42 -18.33
CA TYR A 95 -10.98 -7.68 -19.41
C TYR A 95 -9.60 -8.27 -19.78
N ILE A 96 -8.77 -8.60 -18.78
CA ILE A 96 -7.43 -9.16 -18.99
C ILE A 96 -7.44 -10.66 -19.29
N PHE A 97 -8.09 -11.47 -18.44
CA PHE A 97 -7.98 -12.93 -18.46
C PHE A 97 -9.14 -13.62 -19.17
N ARG A 98 -10.19 -12.90 -19.55
CA ARG A 98 -11.39 -13.43 -20.20
C ARG A 98 -11.99 -14.56 -19.36
N GLN A 99 -12.44 -15.63 -20.01
CA GLN A 99 -13.05 -16.79 -19.33
C GLN A 99 -12.08 -17.54 -18.40
N ASN A 100 -10.76 -17.38 -18.57
CA ASN A 100 -9.78 -18.10 -17.76
C ASN A 100 -9.80 -17.70 -16.27
N MET A 101 -10.33 -16.51 -15.93
CA MET A 101 -10.48 -16.12 -14.53
C MET A 101 -11.46 -17.01 -13.75
N TRP A 102 -12.41 -17.65 -14.44
CA TRP A 102 -13.47 -18.46 -13.83
C TRP A 102 -13.09 -19.94 -13.67
N GLN A 103 -11.88 -20.34 -14.07
CA GLN A 103 -11.40 -21.72 -13.97
C GLN A 103 -11.00 -22.09 -12.53
N ILE A 104 -11.91 -21.88 -11.58
CA ILE A 104 -11.72 -22.21 -10.17
C ILE A 104 -12.01 -23.70 -10.01
N SER A 105 -10.95 -24.49 -9.88
CA SER A 105 -11.01 -25.90 -9.50
C SER A 105 -10.79 -26.07 -7.99
N LEU A 106 -11.11 -27.26 -7.46
CA LEU A 106 -10.75 -27.62 -6.09
C LEU A 106 -9.24 -27.50 -5.84
N SER A 107 -8.41 -27.91 -6.81
CA SER A 107 -6.95 -27.75 -6.72
C SER A 107 -6.51 -26.28 -6.66
N SER A 108 -7.19 -25.40 -7.40
CA SER A 108 -6.92 -23.95 -7.36
C SER A 108 -7.26 -23.36 -6.00
N LEU A 109 -8.41 -23.75 -5.43
CA LEU A 109 -8.83 -23.30 -4.09
C LEU A 109 -7.87 -23.79 -3.00
N LEU A 110 -7.50 -25.08 -3.02
CA LEU A 110 -6.56 -25.64 -2.05
C LEU A 110 -5.17 -25.01 -2.18
N GLY A 111 -4.70 -24.75 -3.40
CA GLY A 111 -3.44 -24.06 -3.63
C GLY A 111 -3.46 -22.61 -3.14
N TRP A 112 -4.57 -21.90 -3.37
CA TRP A 112 -4.79 -20.56 -2.84
C TRP A 112 -4.77 -20.55 -1.32
N LEU A 113 -5.48 -21.47 -0.66
CA LEU A 113 -5.52 -21.59 0.80
C LEU A 113 -4.13 -21.91 1.40
N ASN A 114 -3.36 -22.80 0.77
CA ASN A 114 -1.98 -23.08 1.20
C ASN A 114 -1.11 -21.82 1.14
N ASN A 115 -1.12 -21.13 0.00
CA ASN A 115 -0.32 -19.93 -0.19
C ASN A 115 -0.76 -18.79 0.71
N TRP A 116 -2.08 -18.66 0.95
CA TRP A 116 -2.62 -17.70 1.90
C TRP A 116 -2.14 -17.99 3.32
N ALA A 117 -2.11 -19.25 3.76
CA ALA A 117 -1.55 -19.62 5.06
C ALA A 117 -0.05 -19.28 5.18
N MET A 118 0.73 -19.45 4.10
CA MET A 118 2.15 -19.05 4.10
C MET A 118 2.31 -17.53 4.11
N ALA A 119 1.47 -16.80 3.37
CA ALA A 119 1.42 -15.33 3.41
C ALA A 119 1.01 -14.80 4.80
N MET A 120 0.14 -15.51 5.52
CA MET A 120 -0.17 -15.20 6.92
C MET A 120 1.05 -15.35 7.83
N ALA A 121 1.87 -16.39 7.64
CA ALA A 121 3.10 -16.55 8.40
C ALA A 121 4.09 -15.39 8.16
N ILE A 122 4.19 -14.92 6.91
CA ILE A 122 4.97 -13.72 6.54
C ILE A 122 4.38 -12.48 7.23
N SER A 123 3.06 -12.28 7.14
CA SER A 123 2.34 -11.18 7.79
C SER A 123 2.58 -11.11 9.30
N LEU A 124 2.64 -12.25 9.99
CA LEU A 124 2.93 -12.30 11.43
C LEU A 124 4.34 -11.80 11.76
N VAL A 125 5.32 -11.94 10.87
CA VAL A 125 6.64 -11.34 11.07
C VAL A 125 6.55 -9.83 11.03
N SER A 126 5.88 -9.27 10.02
CA SER A 126 5.64 -7.83 9.92
C SER A 126 4.85 -7.30 11.13
N PHE A 127 3.79 -8.01 11.55
CA PHE A 127 2.99 -7.68 12.73
C PHE A 127 3.84 -7.69 14.02
N SER A 128 4.67 -8.72 14.22
CA SER A 128 5.53 -8.80 15.41
C SER A 128 6.58 -7.69 15.45
N GLN A 129 7.13 -7.26 14.30
CA GLN A 129 8.00 -6.09 14.22
C GLN A 129 7.27 -4.79 14.62
N VAL A 130 6.03 -4.61 14.16
CA VAL A 130 5.19 -3.46 14.52
C VAL A 130 4.86 -3.48 16.02
N ALA A 131 4.48 -4.65 16.56
CA ALA A 131 4.16 -4.81 17.97
C ALA A 131 5.38 -4.53 18.88
N LEU A 132 6.56 -5.07 18.55
CA LEU A 132 7.80 -4.79 19.28
C LEU A 132 8.09 -3.29 19.33
N ARG A 133 7.91 -2.61 18.19
CA ARG A 133 8.12 -1.16 18.12
C ARG A 133 7.09 -0.39 18.94
N TYR A 134 5.82 -0.77 18.87
CA TYR A 134 4.75 -0.17 19.67
C TYR A 134 5.13 -0.20 21.17
N PHE A 135 5.49 -1.37 21.70
CA PHE A 135 5.87 -1.48 23.11
C PHE A 135 7.18 -0.76 23.44
N ALA A 136 8.17 -0.79 22.53
CA ALA A 136 9.42 -0.04 22.73
C ALA A 136 9.18 1.47 22.85
N LEU A 137 8.28 2.03 22.02
CA LEU A 137 7.92 3.44 22.09
C LEU A 137 7.15 3.78 23.37
N LEU A 138 6.25 2.91 23.82
CA LEU A 138 5.59 3.09 25.12
C LEU A 138 6.58 3.13 26.28
N LEU A 139 7.62 2.29 26.28
CA LEU A 139 8.66 2.34 27.32
C LEU A 139 9.41 3.68 27.32
N LEU A 140 9.56 4.32 26.17
CA LEU A 140 10.21 5.62 26.03
C LEU A 140 9.31 6.80 26.39
N GLU A 141 7.98 6.61 26.50
CA GLU A 141 7.04 7.67 26.86
C GLU A 141 7.39 8.31 28.21
N GLY A 142 7.94 7.54 29.15
CA GLY A 142 8.39 8.03 30.45
C GLY A 142 9.38 9.21 30.35
N LEU A 143 10.16 9.26 29.27
CA LEU A 143 11.18 10.28 29.01
C LEU A 143 10.62 11.57 28.38
N LEU A 144 9.37 11.55 27.92
CA LEU A 144 8.76 12.71 27.29
C LEU A 144 8.31 13.76 28.32
N PRO A 145 8.21 15.05 27.92
CA PRO A 145 7.54 16.07 28.73
C PRO A 145 6.10 15.65 29.04
N SER A 146 5.57 16.05 30.19
CA SER A 146 4.20 15.69 30.61
C SER A 146 3.12 16.05 29.58
N ALA A 147 3.30 17.17 28.86
CA ALA A 147 2.38 17.60 27.81
C ALA A 147 2.30 16.64 26.60
N TRP A 148 3.25 15.72 26.45
CA TRP A 148 3.36 14.79 25.32
C TRP A 148 3.12 13.34 25.74
N LYS A 149 2.61 13.11 26.95
CA LYS A 149 2.23 11.79 27.46
C LYS A 149 0.73 11.58 27.27
N GLY A 150 0.34 10.33 27.10
CA GLY A 150 -1.05 9.90 26.98
C GLY A 150 -1.42 9.48 25.56
N TYR A 151 -2.61 8.91 25.46
CA TYR A 151 -3.16 8.42 24.21
C TYR A 151 -4.08 9.42 23.52
N VAL A 152 -4.14 9.30 22.20
CA VAL A 152 -5.01 10.09 21.34
C VAL A 152 -6.19 9.21 20.92
N MET A 153 -7.40 9.72 21.10
CA MET A 153 -8.62 9.05 20.68
C MET A 153 -9.61 10.09 20.16
N PHE A 154 -10.39 9.71 19.15
CA PHE A 154 -11.48 10.52 18.61
C PHE A 154 -12.80 9.75 18.71
N PRO A 155 -13.95 10.45 18.77
CA PRO A 155 -15.26 9.80 18.72
C PRO A 155 -15.39 8.94 17.46
N MET A 156 -15.98 7.75 17.60
CA MET A 156 -16.16 6.80 16.47
C MET A 156 -16.93 7.45 15.32
N SER A 157 -17.97 8.24 15.62
CA SER A 157 -18.75 8.98 14.61
C SER A 157 -17.88 9.92 13.77
N THR A 158 -16.89 10.58 14.38
CA THR A 158 -15.95 11.46 13.66
C THR A 158 -15.04 10.65 12.72
N ILE A 159 -14.58 9.49 13.15
CA ILE A 159 -13.78 8.57 12.32
C ILE A 159 -14.60 8.07 11.13
N GLU A 160 -15.83 7.63 11.37
CA GLU A 160 -16.75 7.14 10.34
C GLU A 160 -16.99 8.21 9.26
N ILE A 161 -17.38 9.42 9.66
CA ILE A 161 -17.61 10.55 8.74
C ILE A 161 -16.34 10.86 7.95
N SER A 162 -15.18 10.84 8.61
CA SER A 162 -13.91 11.11 7.95
C SER A 162 -13.59 10.11 6.84
N VAL A 163 -13.80 8.81 7.11
CA VAL A 163 -13.57 7.77 6.10
C VAL A 163 -14.56 7.90 4.94
N GLN A 164 -15.85 8.15 5.23
CA GLN A 164 -16.87 8.35 4.20
C GLN A 164 -16.51 9.50 3.25
N ASN A 165 -16.17 10.65 3.83
CA ASN A 165 -15.75 11.83 3.07
C ASN A 165 -14.48 11.58 2.27
N SER A 166 -13.50 10.88 2.86
CA SER A 166 -12.27 10.50 2.16
C SER A 166 -12.58 9.65 0.91
N ILE A 167 -13.46 8.65 1.02
CA ILE A 167 -13.90 7.83 -0.12
C ILE A 167 -14.52 8.67 -1.23
N LEU A 168 -15.40 9.62 -0.87
CA LEU A 168 -16.01 10.52 -1.85
C LEU A 168 -14.96 11.38 -2.55
N MET A 169 -13.96 11.88 -1.83
CA MET A 169 -12.84 12.63 -2.42
C MET A 169 -12.00 11.78 -3.37
N LEU A 170 -11.76 10.50 -3.04
CA LEU A 170 -11.07 9.55 -3.95
C LEU A 170 -11.85 9.37 -5.25
N TYR A 171 -13.19 9.32 -5.20
CA TYR A 171 -14.01 9.27 -6.41
C TYR A 171 -13.95 10.55 -7.24
N LEU A 172 -13.91 11.72 -6.60
CA LEU A 172 -13.69 12.98 -7.31
C LEU A 172 -12.33 13.01 -8.01
N MET A 173 -11.29 12.48 -7.37
CA MET A 173 -9.98 12.31 -8.00
C MET A 173 -10.05 11.37 -9.20
N GLY A 174 -10.72 10.22 -9.08
CA GLY A 174 -10.94 9.31 -10.20
C GLY A 174 -11.68 9.97 -11.37
N LEU A 175 -12.70 10.78 -11.09
CA LEU A 175 -13.41 11.55 -12.11
C LEU A 175 -12.49 12.54 -12.83
N ALA A 176 -11.64 13.25 -12.08
CA ALA A 176 -10.65 14.15 -12.67
C ALA A 176 -9.70 13.40 -13.60
N LEU A 177 -9.24 12.20 -13.22
CA LEU A 177 -8.39 11.36 -14.06
C LEU A 177 -9.09 10.90 -15.33
N LEU A 178 -10.38 10.57 -15.27
CA LEU A 178 -11.16 10.21 -16.45
C LEU A 178 -11.25 11.38 -17.44
N VAL A 179 -11.49 12.60 -16.93
CA VAL A 179 -11.50 13.83 -17.75
C VAL A 179 -10.14 14.07 -18.38
N THR A 180 -9.06 13.85 -17.64
CA THR A 180 -7.68 14.01 -18.14
C THR A 180 -7.10 12.73 -18.74
N CYS A 181 -7.91 11.72 -19.10
CA CYS A 181 -7.45 10.46 -19.68
C CYS A 181 -6.45 10.61 -20.85
N PRO A 182 -6.63 11.55 -21.80
CA PRO A 182 -5.66 11.75 -22.88
C PRO A 182 -4.25 12.11 -22.38
N LEU A 183 -4.15 12.83 -21.27
CA LEU A 183 -2.89 13.23 -20.64
C LEU A 183 -2.10 12.01 -20.17
N TRP A 184 -2.79 11.02 -19.59
CA TRP A 184 -2.16 9.81 -19.04
C TRP A 184 -1.70 8.85 -20.13
N CYS A 185 -2.45 8.74 -21.23
CA CYS A 185 -2.00 8.01 -22.42
C CYS A 185 -0.71 8.63 -23.01
N GLU A 186 -0.66 9.96 -23.06
CA GLU A 186 0.53 10.69 -23.52
C GLU A 186 1.72 10.52 -22.56
N GLY A 187 1.47 10.56 -21.25
CA GLY A 187 2.47 10.25 -20.23
C GLY A 187 3.08 8.86 -20.39
N PHE A 188 2.23 7.85 -20.57
CA PHE A 188 2.68 6.49 -20.85
C PHE A 188 3.57 6.43 -22.11
N ARG A 189 3.17 7.09 -23.21
CA ARG A 189 3.98 7.17 -24.44
C ARG A 189 5.35 7.78 -24.18
N VAL A 190 5.40 8.91 -23.47
CA VAL A 190 6.67 9.59 -23.12
C VAL A 190 7.59 8.68 -22.30
N VAL A 191 7.05 7.93 -21.34
CA VAL A 191 7.81 6.95 -20.57
C VAL A 191 8.36 5.84 -21.48
N GLN A 192 7.52 5.21 -22.31
CA GLN A 192 7.95 4.12 -23.21
C GLN A 192 9.04 4.59 -24.19
N GLU A 193 8.94 5.81 -24.72
CA GLU A 193 9.96 6.39 -25.59
C GLU A 193 11.29 6.61 -24.88
N CYS A 194 11.28 7.09 -23.63
CA CYS A 194 12.49 7.19 -22.82
C CYS A 194 13.16 5.83 -22.57
N LEU A 195 12.37 4.77 -22.48
CA LEU A 195 12.85 3.40 -22.31
C LEU A 195 13.26 2.76 -23.64
N GLY A 196 12.93 3.37 -24.79
CA GLY A 196 13.17 2.80 -26.12
C GLY A 196 12.26 1.60 -26.43
N ARG A 197 11.01 1.64 -25.96
CA ARG A 197 10.00 0.58 -26.13
C ARG A 197 8.83 1.10 -26.98
N ASP A 198 8.24 0.24 -27.81
CA ASP A 198 7.08 0.56 -28.67
C ASP A 198 5.76 0.00 -28.10
N ASN A 199 5.60 0.09 -26.78
CA ASN A 199 4.34 -0.28 -26.14
C ASN A 199 3.37 0.90 -26.19
N LYS A 200 2.08 0.61 -26.38
CA LYS A 200 1.01 1.63 -26.43
C LYS A 200 -0.06 1.33 -25.39
N LEU A 201 -0.65 2.40 -24.89
CA LEU A 201 -1.80 2.38 -24.00
C LEU A 201 -2.96 3.07 -24.74
N SER A 202 -3.96 2.29 -25.14
CA SER A 202 -5.15 2.83 -25.79
C SER A 202 -6.01 3.61 -24.78
N LYS A 203 -6.85 4.53 -25.27
CA LYS A 203 -7.78 5.28 -24.42
C LYS A 203 -8.75 4.36 -23.67
N SER A 204 -9.25 3.30 -24.31
CA SER A 204 -10.14 2.33 -23.68
C SER A 204 -9.45 1.55 -22.56
N GLU A 205 -8.17 1.17 -22.76
CA GLU A 205 -7.38 0.54 -21.72
C GLU A 205 -7.17 1.50 -20.54
N ALA A 206 -6.73 2.73 -20.80
CA ALA A 206 -6.52 3.72 -19.77
C ALA A 206 -7.79 4.02 -18.96
N LEU A 207 -8.94 4.17 -19.62
CA LEU A 207 -10.24 4.35 -18.95
C LEU A 207 -10.56 3.17 -18.03
N MET A 208 -10.34 1.93 -18.50
CA MET A 208 -10.61 0.72 -17.73
C MET A 208 -9.68 0.61 -16.51
N GLU A 209 -8.40 0.94 -16.68
CA GLU A 209 -7.42 0.98 -15.59
C GLU A 209 -7.71 2.09 -14.57
N ILE A 210 -8.13 3.29 -15.00
CA ILE A 210 -8.51 4.38 -14.10
C ILE A 210 -9.75 4.00 -13.27
N LEU A 211 -10.77 3.42 -13.90
CA LEU A 211 -11.97 2.94 -13.19
C LEU A 211 -11.62 1.84 -12.19
N TYR A 212 -10.76 0.89 -12.60
CA TYR A 212 -10.30 -0.17 -11.72
C TYR A 212 -9.50 0.40 -10.53
N THR A 213 -8.43 1.15 -10.76
CA THR A 213 -7.60 1.71 -9.67
C THR A 213 -8.40 2.61 -8.73
N THR A 214 -9.29 3.46 -9.25
CA THR A 214 -10.20 4.27 -8.44
C THR A 214 -11.10 3.41 -7.54
N SER A 215 -11.63 2.30 -8.06
CA SER A 215 -12.48 1.38 -7.28
C SER A 215 -11.75 0.64 -6.17
N GLN A 216 -10.42 0.51 -6.27
CA GLN A 216 -9.57 -0.17 -5.29
C GLN A 216 -8.93 0.80 -4.29
N LEU A 217 -8.96 2.11 -4.53
CA LEU A 217 -8.11 3.05 -3.79
C LEU A 217 -8.45 3.17 -2.30
N ALA A 218 -9.72 2.99 -1.93
CA ALA A 218 -10.19 3.09 -0.55
C ALA A 218 -9.91 1.84 0.32
N VAL A 219 -9.55 0.72 -0.30
CA VAL A 219 -9.24 -0.59 0.32
C VAL A 219 -8.28 -0.42 1.49
N VAL A 220 -7.15 0.24 1.23
CA VAL A 220 -6.09 0.35 2.24
C VAL A 220 -6.56 1.22 3.41
N LEU A 221 -7.23 2.33 3.12
CA LEU A 221 -7.81 3.21 4.13
C LEU A 221 -8.77 2.44 5.06
N GLN A 222 -9.62 1.57 4.50
CA GLN A 222 -10.61 0.83 5.26
C GLN A 222 -9.98 -0.22 6.18
N VAL A 223 -9.10 -1.05 5.63
CA VAL A 223 -8.42 -2.10 6.41
C VAL A 223 -7.64 -1.49 7.56
N GLN A 224 -6.85 -0.44 7.29
CA GLN A 224 -6.04 0.19 8.33
C GLN A 224 -6.90 0.87 9.40
N THR A 225 -7.99 1.54 9.00
CA THR A 225 -8.90 2.18 9.96
C THR A 225 -9.59 1.14 10.84
N ALA A 226 -10.08 0.05 10.25
CA ALA A 226 -10.69 -1.04 11.01
C ALA A 226 -9.70 -1.70 11.98
N LEU A 227 -8.49 -2.01 11.53
CA LEU A 227 -7.44 -2.59 12.39
C LEU A 227 -7.02 -1.65 13.51
N ALA A 228 -6.89 -0.35 13.24
CA ALA A 228 -6.60 0.65 14.26
C ALA A 228 -7.71 0.70 15.33
N MET A 229 -8.99 0.71 14.92
CA MET A 229 -10.11 0.71 15.85
C MET A 229 -10.20 -0.58 16.67
N ILE A 230 -9.95 -1.74 16.06
CA ILE A 230 -9.87 -3.02 16.79
C ILE A 230 -8.78 -2.95 17.86
N GLN A 231 -7.58 -2.48 17.50
CA GLN A 231 -6.46 -2.37 18.43
C GLN A 231 -6.78 -1.43 19.62
N MET A 232 -7.37 -0.26 19.36
CA MET A 232 -7.75 0.66 20.43
C MET A 232 -8.79 0.04 21.37
N ARG A 233 -9.75 -0.72 20.83
CA ARG A 233 -10.81 -1.38 21.62
C ARG A 233 -10.32 -2.58 22.42
N THR A 234 -9.21 -3.21 22.01
CA THR A 234 -8.60 -4.33 22.74
C THR A 234 -7.62 -3.88 23.84
N GLY A 235 -7.54 -2.57 24.13
CA GLY A 235 -6.76 -2.02 25.22
C GLY A 235 -5.33 -1.59 24.84
N PHE A 236 -5.04 -1.44 23.55
CA PHE A 236 -3.74 -0.99 23.04
C PHE A 236 -3.87 0.35 22.28
N PRO A 237 -4.22 1.45 22.97
CA PRO A 237 -4.45 2.74 22.32
C PRO A 237 -3.16 3.36 21.77
N PHE A 238 -3.28 4.27 20.80
CA PHE A 238 -2.09 4.95 20.26
C PHE A 238 -1.72 6.18 21.09
N HIS A 239 -0.53 6.15 21.69
CA HIS A 239 0.11 7.26 22.40
C HIS A 239 0.73 8.32 21.49
N PHE A 240 0.85 9.56 21.98
CA PHE A 240 1.40 10.70 21.23
C PHE A 240 2.78 10.38 20.58
N ILE A 241 3.64 9.66 21.30
CA ILE A 241 4.96 9.25 20.79
C ILE A 241 4.86 8.45 19.48
N HIS A 242 3.83 7.63 19.33
CA HIS A 242 3.60 6.86 18.11
C HIS A 242 3.35 7.77 16.90
N PHE A 243 2.57 8.85 17.10
CA PHE A 243 2.28 9.83 16.06
C PHE A 243 3.53 10.59 15.63
N VAL A 244 4.36 11.01 16.59
CA VAL A 244 5.63 11.68 16.28
C VAL A 244 6.51 10.77 15.43
N VAL A 245 6.66 9.51 15.83
CA VAL A 245 7.49 8.56 15.10
C VAL A 245 6.97 8.30 13.69
N VAL A 246 5.67 8.08 13.49
CA VAL A 246 5.14 7.85 12.15
C VAL A 246 5.21 9.11 11.28
N ILE A 247 5.07 10.32 11.83
CA ILE A 247 5.29 11.57 11.08
C ILE A 247 6.74 11.65 10.59
N LEU A 248 7.72 11.30 11.45
CA LEU A 248 9.11 11.22 11.04
C LEU A 248 9.32 10.17 9.95
N GLU A 249 8.63 9.02 10.02
CA GLU A 249 8.68 8.02 8.96
C GLU A 249 8.18 8.56 7.62
N TYR A 250 7.10 9.35 7.63
CA TYR A 250 6.57 10.00 6.43
C TYR A 250 7.51 11.06 5.85
N ILE A 251 8.24 11.80 6.70
CA ILE A 251 9.26 12.76 6.24
C ILE A 251 10.41 12.04 5.54
N PHE A 252 10.79 10.85 6.04
CA PHE A 252 11.88 10.04 5.53
C PHE A 252 11.40 8.78 4.80
N LEU A 253 10.30 8.91 4.03
CA LEU A 253 9.57 7.78 3.47
C LEU A 253 10.48 6.84 2.67
N HIS A 254 11.36 7.35 1.80
CA HIS A 254 12.25 6.48 1.02
C HIS A 254 13.18 5.63 1.90
N GLN A 255 13.77 6.20 2.95
CA GLN A 255 14.63 5.45 3.87
C GLN A 255 13.84 4.39 4.62
N MET A 256 12.61 4.73 5.03
CA MET A 256 11.72 3.80 5.73
C MET A 256 11.27 2.66 4.83
N VAL A 257 10.96 2.94 3.57
CA VAL A 257 10.66 1.91 2.56
C VAL A 257 11.86 0.99 2.41
N GLN A 258 13.07 1.51 2.26
CA GLN A 258 14.27 0.68 2.11
C GLN A 258 14.49 -0.26 3.30
N PHE A 259 14.27 0.22 4.53
CA PHE A 259 14.47 -0.58 5.74
C PHE A 259 13.35 -1.60 5.99
N LYS A 260 12.09 -1.23 5.79
CA LYS A 260 10.94 -2.05 6.19
C LYS A 260 10.27 -2.80 5.05
N PHE A 261 10.18 -2.17 3.89
CA PHE A 261 9.35 -2.65 2.79
C PHE A 261 10.16 -3.34 1.69
N ALA A 262 11.34 -2.84 1.35
CA ALA A 262 12.09 -3.31 0.18
C ALA A 262 12.44 -4.81 0.22
N TRP A 263 12.75 -5.37 1.39
CA TRP A 263 13.03 -6.82 1.52
C TRP A 263 11.77 -7.67 1.31
N LEU A 264 10.63 -7.23 1.84
CA LEU A 264 9.35 -7.94 1.72
C LEU A 264 8.80 -7.82 0.29
N HIS A 265 8.95 -6.64 -0.30
CA HIS A 265 8.62 -6.37 -1.68
C HIS A 265 9.47 -7.25 -2.62
N LYS A 266 10.79 -7.32 -2.41
CA LYS A 266 11.68 -8.24 -3.13
C LYS A 266 11.27 -9.70 -2.97
N LEU A 267 10.93 -10.12 -1.73
CA LEU A 267 10.45 -11.47 -1.45
C LEU A 267 9.20 -11.81 -2.28
N CYS A 268 8.28 -10.86 -2.42
CA CYS A 268 7.08 -11.03 -3.26
C CYS A 268 7.44 -11.29 -4.72
N HIS A 269 8.38 -10.54 -5.30
CA HIS A 269 8.79 -10.72 -6.70
C HIS A 269 9.59 -12.01 -6.94
N GLU A 270 10.40 -12.44 -5.97
CA GLU A 270 11.20 -13.66 -6.06
C GLU A 270 10.34 -14.94 -5.94
N ILE A 271 9.27 -14.91 -5.13
CA ILE A 271 8.38 -16.04 -4.93
C ILE A 271 7.12 -15.90 -5.80
N GLN A 272 7.14 -16.48 -7.00
CA GLN A 272 6.07 -16.31 -7.99
C GLN A 272 4.64 -16.61 -7.50
N PRO A 273 4.36 -17.64 -6.70
CA PRO A 273 3.02 -17.82 -6.16
C PRO A 273 2.61 -16.76 -5.13
N LEU A 274 3.56 -16.25 -4.35
CA LEU A 274 3.35 -15.12 -3.45
C LEU A 274 3.07 -13.85 -4.26
N TYR A 275 3.88 -13.53 -5.27
CA TYR A 275 3.65 -12.42 -6.21
C TYR A 275 2.21 -12.40 -6.70
N ARG A 276 1.73 -13.52 -7.27
CA ARG A 276 0.35 -13.63 -7.81
C ARG A 276 -0.72 -13.46 -6.74
N LEU A 277 -0.44 -13.92 -5.52
CA LEU A 277 -1.38 -13.87 -4.42
C LEU A 277 -1.51 -12.46 -3.83
N VAL A 278 -0.41 -11.73 -3.63
CA VAL A 278 -0.46 -10.52 -2.80
C VAL A 278 -0.07 -9.24 -3.52
N HIS A 279 0.74 -9.30 -4.57
CA HIS A 279 1.40 -8.13 -5.13
C HIS A 279 1.12 -7.87 -6.61
N LEU A 280 0.83 -8.89 -7.41
CA LEU A 280 0.53 -8.76 -8.84
C LEU A 280 -0.59 -7.76 -9.10
N GLU A 281 -1.57 -7.68 -8.20
CA GLU A 281 -2.68 -6.73 -8.33
C GLU A 281 -2.21 -5.27 -8.33
N HIS A 282 -1.15 -4.94 -7.59
CA HIS A 282 -0.52 -3.62 -7.63
C HIS A 282 0.06 -3.32 -9.03
N HIS A 283 0.54 -4.36 -9.73
CA HIS A 283 1.21 -4.31 -11.04
C HIS A 283 0.33 -4.63 -12.24
N ILE A 284 -0.96 -4.90 -12.03
CA ILE A 284 -1.82 -5.46 -13.08
C ILE A 284 -2.21 -4.44 -14.15
N CYS A 285 -2.04 -3.15 -13.86
CA CYS A 285 -2.25 -2.06 -14.80
C CYS A 285 -0.97 -1.78 -15.59
N LYS A 286 -1.10 -1.45 -16.87
CA LYS A 286 0.03 -0.97 -17.67
C LYS A 286 0.45 0.43 -17.23
N GLY A 287 -0.53 1.28 -16.93
CA GLY A 287 -0.32 2.65 -16.47
C GLY A 287 -0.22 2.77 -14.95
N THR A 288 0.41 3.86 -14.51
CA THR A 288 0.41 4.32 -13.12
C THR A 288 -0.28 5.67 -13.02
N TYR A 289 -1.25 5.75 -12.12
CA TYR A 289 -2.12 6.90 -11.96
C TYR A 289 -2.10 7.40 -10.52
N PRO A 290 -2.44 8.67 -10.28
CA PRO A 290 -2.73 9.18 -8.94
C PRO A 290 -3.63 8.30 -8.07
N THR A 291 -4.58 7.59 -8.69
CA THR A 291 -5.49 6.64 -8.03
C THR A 291 -4.97 5.22 -7.96
N SER A 292 -3.79 4.91 -8.50
CA SER A 292 -3.15 3.63 -8.29
C SER A 292 -2.97 3.45 -6.77
N PRO A 293 -3.50 2.35 -6.21
CA PRO A 293 -3.39 2.13 -4.77
C PRO A 293 -1.91 1.91 -4.42
N ALA A 294 -1.51 2.39 -3.24
CA ALA A 294 -0.15 2.22 -2.74
C ALA A 294 0.29 0.75 -2.59
N ALA A 295 -0.68 -0.16 -2.60
CA ALA A 295 -0.50 -1.59 -2.42
C ALA A 295 -1.68 -2.36 -3.06
N GLY A 296 -1.47 -3.62 -3.45
CA GLY A 296 -2.55 -4.55 -3.80
C GLY A 296 -3.47 -4.86 -2.60
N LEU A 297 -4.61 -5.52 -2.84
CA LEU A 297 -5.61 -5.82 -1.79
C LEU A 297 -5.01 -6.55 -0.58
N TRP A 298 -4.08 -7.48 -0.84
CA TRP A 298 -3.45 -8.33 0.16
C TRP A 298 -2.02 -7.91 0.52
N GLU A 299 -1.45 -6.94 -0.18
CA GLU A 299 -0.08 -6.48 0.08
C GLU A 299 0.02 -5.77 1.44
N VAL A 300 -0.94 -4.90 1.76
CA VAL A 300 -1.01 -4.29 3.11
C VAL A 300 -1.14 -5.34 4.20
N TRP A 301 -1.79 -6.45 3.89
CA TRP A 301 -1.97 -7.54 4.84
C TRP A 301 -0.65 -8.25 5.13
N ILE A 302 0.19 -8.54 4.13
CA ILE A 302 1.52 -9.14 4.36
C ILE A 302 2.48 -8.19 5.09
N GLU A 303 2.23 -6.89 5.01
CA GLU A 303 2.95 -5.87 5.80
C GLU A 303 2.48 -5.80 7.26
N GLY A 304 1.69 -6.78 7.72
CA GLY A 304 1.17 -6.84 9.08
C GLY A 304 -0.11 -6.03 9.26
N GLY A 305 -0.82 -5.76 8.16
CA GLY A 305 -2.06 -4.96 8.16
C GLY A 305 -1.80 -3.46 8.29
N THR A 306 -0.60 -3.00 7.96
CA THR A 306 -0.21 -1.59 8.03
C THR A 306 0.90 -1.32 7.03
N LEU A 307 0.79 -0.23 6.26
CA LEU A 307 1.95 0.35 5.58
C LEU A 307 2.76 1.02 6.69
N PHE A 308 3.91 0.51 7.12
CA PHE A 308 4.69 1.10 8.23
C PHE A 308 3.92 1.16 9.57
N PHE A 309 4.05 2.23 10.36
CA PHE A 309 3.26 2.46 11.58
C PHE A 309 1.97 3.26 11.30
N CYS A 310 1.52 3.32 10.04
CA CYS A 310 0.47 4.22 9.57
C CYS A 310 -0.94 3.89 10.08
N ASN A 311 -1.19 2.71 10.66
CA ASN A 311 -2.41 2.46 11.44
C ASN A 311 -2.64 3.51 12.53
N THR A 312 -1.56 4.08 13.07
CA THR A 312 -1.64 5.20 14.01
C THR A 312 -2.26 6.44 13.35
N LEU A 313 -1.97 6.72 12.08
CA LEU A 313 -2.59 7.85 11.38
C LEU A 313 -4.05 7.59 11.01
N ALA A 314 -4.44 6.34 10.82
CA ALA A 314 -5.81 5.96 10.52
C ALA A 314 -6.79 6.21 11.69
N CYS A 315 -6.30 6.37 12.92
CA CYS A 315 -7.12 6.80 14.05
C CYS A 315 -7.26 8.33 14.18
N VAL A 316 -6.63 9.12 13.31
CA VAL A 316 -6.80 10.58 13.23
C VAL A 316 -7.60 10.91 11.98
N PRO A 317 -8.79 11.53 12.11
CA PRO A 317 -9.62 11.93 10.98
C PRO A 317 -8.83 12.67 9.88
N TYR A 318 -9.03 12.26 8.64
CA TYR A 318 -8.41 12.79 7.41
C TYR A 318 -6.89 12.69 7.30
N PHE A 319 -6.17 12.36 8.38
CA PHE A 319 -4.72 12.43 8.34
C PHE A 319 -4.14 11.30 7.49
N TYR A 320 -4.66 10.07 7.65
CA TYR A 320 -4.29 8.95 6.79
C TYR A 320 -4.60 9.20 5.31
N PHE A 321 -5.78 9.75 5.00
CA PHE A 321 -6.14 10.10 3.62
C PHE A 321 -5.13 11.07 3.01
N ASN A 322 -4.73 12.12 3.73
CA ASN A 322 -3.73 13.07 3.23
C ASN A 322 -2.34 12.44 3.09
N ALA A 323 -1.93 11.65 4.07
CA ALA A 323 -0.61 11.03 4.10
C ALA A 323 -0.47 9.94 3.02
N ASN A 324 -1.54 9.19 2.73
CA ASN A 324 -1.49 8.04 1.82
C ASN A 324 -2.06 8.31 0.42
N SER A 325 -3.04 9.20 0.26
CA SER A 325 -3.75 9.35 -1.04
C SER A 325 -3.42 10.63 -1.78
N VAL A 326 -2.87 11.63 -1.09
CA VAL A 326 -2.73 13.00 -1.61
C VAL A 326 -1.27 13.46 -1.68
N GLY A 327 -0.40 13.00 -0.79
CA GLY A 327 1.01 13.41 -0.78
C GLY A 327 1.94 12.51 -1.60
N PRO A 328 2.75 11.65 -0.93
CA PRO A 328 3.70 10.77 -1.61
C PRO A 328 3.09 9.91 -2.71
N ASN A 329 1.87 9.38 -2.53
CA ASN A 329 1.25 8.51 -3.54
C ASN A 329 1.02 9.23 -4.87
N LEU A 330 0.57 10.50 -4.85
CA LEU A 330 0.43 11.32 -6.06
C LEU A 330 1.78 11.55 -6.75
N VAL A 331 2.83 11.74 -5.95
CA VAL A 331 4.16 11.95 -6.47
C VAL A 331 4.71 10.66 -7.06
N VAL A 332 4.60 9.52 -6.41
CA VAL A 332 5.26 8.29 -6.87
C VAL A 332 4.46 7.53 -7.94
N HIS A 333 3.13 7.59 -7.89
CA HIS A 333 2.25 7.03 -8.91
C HIS A 333 1.76 8.11 -9.86
N ASN A 334 2.67 8.64 -10.67
CA ASN A 334 2.27 9.48 -11.80
C ASN A 334 3.01 9.11 -13.08
N MET A 335 2.30 9.34 -14.18
CA MET A 335 2.84 9.38 -15.53
C MET A 335 2.54 10.76 -16.11
N TRP A 336 3.06 11.81 -15.49
CA TRP A 336 2.93 13.15 -16.08
C TRP A 336 3.61 13.18 -17.46
N PRO A 337 3.05 13.85 -18.49
CA PRO A 337 3.58 13.84 -19.86
C PRO A 337 4.82 14.72 -20.04
N HIS A 338 5.80 14.56 -19.16
CA HIS A 338 7.06 15.25 -19.24
C HIS A 338 8.20 14.37 -18.70
N LYS A 339 9.28 14.24 -19.47
CA LYS A 339 10.42 13.38 -19.16
C LYS A 339 11.10 13.73 -17.83
N SER A 340 11.02 15.00 -17.40
CA SER A 340 11.57 15.45 -16.13
C SER A 340 10.89 14.82 -14.90
N CYS A 341 9.67 14.31 -15.04
CA CYS A 341 8.85 13.79 -13.94
C CYS A 341 8.94 12.27 -13.78
N ILE A 342 9.64 11.58 -14.70
CA ILE A 342 9.78 10.12 -14.67
C ILE A 342 10.49 9.69 -13.40
N GLN A 343 9.98 8.66 -12.73
CA GLN A 343 10.54 8.14 -11.48
C GLN A 343 10.83 6.65 -11.59
N TRP A 344 11.72 6.14 -10.74
CA TRP A 344 12.04 4.71 -10.70
C TRP A 344 10.81 3.87 -10.36
N HIS A 345 9.90 4.36 -9.51
CA HIS A 345 8.66 3.64 -9.21
C HIS A 345 7.75 3.51 -10.43
N THR A 346 7.64 4.56 -11.25
CA THR A 346 6.91 4.49 -12.53
C THR A 346 7.47 3.37 -13.42
N LEU A 347 8.80 3.23 -13.48
CA LEU A 347 9.45 2.16 -14.25
C LEU A 347 9.23 0.78 -13.65
N HIS A 348 9.18 0.69 -12.33
CA HIS A 348 8.88 -0.55 -11.64
C HIS A 348 7.52 -1.13 -12.07
N HIS A 349 6.52 -0.27 -12.24
CA HIS A 349 5.21 -0.66 -12.78
C HIS A 349 5.22 -0.88 -14.30
N VAL A 350 5.73 0.08 -15.05
CA VAL A 350 5.57 0.16 -16.52
C VAL A 350 6.55 -0.77 -17.26
N ALA A 351 7.66 -1.11 -16.62
CA ALA A 351 8.70 -1.96 -17.17
C ALA A 351 9.01 -3.20 -16.35
N HIS A 352 8.31 -3.43 -15.23
CA HIS A 352 8.64 -4.49 -14.28
C HIS A 352 10.11 -4.45 -13.88
N SER A 353 10.65 -3.24 -13.70
CA SER A 353 12.07 -3.08 -13.41
C SER A 353 12.40 -3.73 -12.06
N ASP A 354 13.55 -4.39 -11.97
CA ASP A 354 14.06 -5.06 -10.76
C ASP A 354 14.58 -4.07 -9.68
N ILE A 355 13.72 -3.10 -9.32
CA ILE A 355 13.93 -2.06 -8.33
C ILE A 355 12.79 -2.13 -7.33
N TYR A 356 13.12 -2.35 -6.06
CA TYR A 356 12.12 -2.62 -5.02
C TYR A 356 11.95 -1.47 -4.02
N ALA A 357 12.73 -0.40 -4.17
CA ALA A 357 12.70 0.79 -3.33
C ALA A 357 12.15 2.01 -4.11
N VAL A 358 10.84 2.30 -3.91
CA VAL A 358 10.04 3.40 -4.51
C VAL A 358 10.78 4.21 -5.59
N ASN A 359 11.37 5.37 -5.25
CA ASN A 359 12.08 6.20 -6.22
C ASN A 359 13.59 6.27 -6.03
N VAL A 360 14.15 5.57 -5.05
CA VAL A 360 15.59 5.59 -4.78
C VAL A 360 16.06 4.14 -4.78
N PRO A 361 16.79 3.70 -5.84
CA PRO A 361 17.37 2.37 -5.86
C PRO A 361 18.13 2.10 -4.56
N SER A 362 17.86 0.96 -3.92
CA SER A 362 18.59 0.55 -2.73
C SER A 362 20.04 0.21 -3.08
N GLU A 363 20.93 0.11 -2.08
CA GLU A 363 22.30 -0.39 -2.32
C GLU A 363 22.32 -1.77 -3.02
N ASN A 364 21.33 -2.62 -2.73
CA ASN A 364 21.17 -3.90 -3.40
C ASN A 364 20.79 -3.71 -4.88
N ASP A 365 19.86 -2.81 -5.18
CA ASP A 365 19.43 -2.53 -6.56
C ASP A 365 20.61 -1.95 -7.36
N GLU A 366 21.31 -0.96 -6.82
CA GLU A 366 22.53 -0.40 -7.43
C GLU A 366 23.55 -1.47 -7.84
N LYS A 367 23.74 -2.48 -6.98
CA LYS A 367 24.74 -3.52 -7.19
C LYS A 367 24.27 -4.59 -8.17
N PHE A 368 23.01 -5.02 -8.09
CA PHE A 368 22.53 -6.24 -8.74
C PHE A 368 21.45 -6.02 -9.79
N SER A 369 20.71 -4.90 -9.76
CA SER A 369 19.65 -4.62 -10.74
C SER A 369 20.23 -4.47 -12.14
N ARG A 370 19.62 -5.17 -13.09
CA ARG A 370 19.94 -5.01 -14.51
C ARG A 370 19.31 -3.74 -15.06
N ASP A 371 18.11 -3.40 -14.60
CA ASP A 371 17.35 -2.26 -15.11
C ASP A 371 17.92 -0.93 -14.64
N VAL A 372 18.44 -0.85 -13.40
CA VAL A 372 19.18 0.33 -12.93
C VAL A 372 20.36 0.59 -13.85
N LYS A 373 21.17 -0.44 -14.14
CA LYS A 373 22.34 -0.31 -15.03
C LYS A 373 21.95 0.05 -16.45
N HIS A 374 20.87 -0.54 -16.96
CA HIS A 374 20.43 -0.35 -18.34
C HIS A 374 19.80 1.04 -18.58
N TYR A 375 18.96 1.51 -17.67
CA TYR A 375 18.17 2.73 -17.89
C TYR A 375 18.77 4.00 -17.28
N ARG A 376 19.70 3.91 -16.32
CA ARG A 376 20.24 5.07 -15.57
C ARG A 376 20.64 6.25 -16.45
N GLU A 377 21.40 6.00 -17.52
CA GLU A 377 21.89 7.07 -18.38
C GLU A 377 20.75 7.73 -19.16
N ARG A 378 19.83 6.94 -19.73
CA ARG A 378 18.66 7.45 -20.46
C ARG A 378 17.73 8.28 -19.58
N LEU A 379 17.68 7.93 -18.31
CA LEU A 379 16.82 8.56 -17.31
C LEU A 379 17.42 9.82 -16.67
N GLN A 380 18.64 10.22 -17.02
CA GLN A 380 19.23 11.49 -16.53
C GLN A 380 18.45 12.74 -16.96
N CYS A 381 17.54 12.61 -17.93
CA CYS A 381 16.59 13.67 -18.26
C CYS A 381 15.57 13.95 -17.14
N SER A 382 15.36 13.00 -16.22
CA SER A 382 14.45 13.16 -15.08
C SER A 382 15.08 14.00 -13.96
N PHE A 383 14.29 14.92 -13.41
CA PHE A 383 14.66 15.67 -12.21
C PHE A 383 14.65 14.77 -10.97
N PHE A 384 13.63 13.94 -10.79
CA PHE A 384 13.51 13.04 -9.64
C PHE A 384 14.53 11.91 -9.64
N ILE A 385 15.08 11.53 -10.80
CA ILE A 385 16.15 10.53 -10.87
C ILE A 385 17.52 11.16 -10.56
N ARG A 386 17.75 12.42 -10.98
CA ARG A 386 18.96 13.17 -10.62
C ARG A 386 18.97 13.61 -9.17
N HIS A 387 17.80 13.90 -8.61
CA HIS A 387 17.63 14.37 -7.23
C HIS A 387 16.57 13.53 -6.50
N PRO A 388 16.87 12.27 -6.15
CA PRO A 388 15.88 11.36 -5.57
C PRO A 388 15.23 11.87 -4.27
N ALA A 389 16.00 12.56 -3.43
CA ALA A 389 15.49 13.18 -2.19
C ALA A 389 14.40 14.25 -2.43
N MET A 390 14.34 14.83 -3.64
CA MET A 390 13.29 15.80 -3.97
C MET A 390 11.93 15.14 -4.13
N SER A 391 11.86 13.82 -4.33
CA SER A 391 10.59 13.09 -4.34
C SER A 391 9.95 13.06 -2.94
N ASP A 392 10.72 12.86 -1.87
CA ASP A 392 10.22 12.94 -0.48
C ASP A 392 9.73 14.35 -0.18
N MET A 393 10.56 15.34 -0.49
CA MET A 393 10.21 16.74 -0.25
C MET A 393 8.96 17.13 -1.02
N ALA A 394 8.83 16.74 -2.29
CA ALA A 394 7.64 16.98 -3.08
C ALA A 394 6.43 16.26 -2.49
N GLY A 395 6.54 14.99 -2.08
CA GLY A 395 5.47 14.25 -1.44
C GLY A 395 4.99 14.92 -0.15
N PHE A 396 5.92 15.31 0.71
CA PHE A 396 5.65 16.02 1.96
C PHE A 396 5.00 17.38 1.71
N VAL A 397 5.58 18.22 0.85
CA VAL A 397 5.01 19.53 0.49
C VAL A 397 3.61 19.37 -0.10
N MET A 398 3.37 18.37 -0.94
CA MET A 398 2.05 18.08 -1.50
C MET A 398 1.05 17.64 -0.43
N THR A 399 1.44 16.86 0.58
CA THR A 399 0.59 16.56 1.75
C THR A 399 0.12 17.85 2.42
N PHE A 400 0.99 18.85 2.58
CA PHE A 400 0.59 20.12 3.19
C PHE A 400 -0.21 21.01 2.25
N ILE A 401 0.21 21.22 1.01
CA ILE A 401 -0.50 22.10 0.07
C ILE A 401 -1.91 21.57 -0.16
N LEU A 402 -2.03 20.30 -0.50
CA LEU A 402 -3.33 19.70 -0.76
C LEU A 402 -4.09 19.45 0.54
N GLY A 403 -3.43 19.07 1.64
CA GLY A 403 -4.08 18.96 2.93
C GLY A 403 -4.67 20.27 3.43
N LEU A 404 -3.99 21.40 3.19
CA LEU A 404 -4.51 22.75 3.44
C LEU A 404 -5.58 23.14 2.43
N ALA A 405 -5.43 22.82 1.14
CA ALA A 405 -6.46 23.11 0.13
C ALA A 405 -7.77 22.35 0.43
N VAL A 406 -7.71 21.05 0.74
CA VAL A 406 -8.89 20.26 1.13
C VAL A 406 -9.45 20.79 2.46
N HIS A 407 -8.60 21.21 3.40
CA HIS A 407 -9.04 21.86 4.64
C HIS A 407 -9.83 23.15 4.40
N TYR A 408 -9.29 24.09 3.63
CA TYR A 408 -9.87 25.42 3.45
C TYR A 408 -10.95 25.50 2.37
N VAL A 409 -10.91 24.65 1.36
CA VAL A 409 -11.90 24.62 0.25
C VAL A 409 -13.01 23.62 0.53
N GLY A 410 -12.67 22.45 1.09
CA GLY A 410 -13.62 21.37 1.34
C GLY A 410 -14.16 21.31 2.77
N GLY A 411 -13.64 22.13 3.69
CA GLY A 411 -13.98 22.06 5.11
C GLY A 411 -13.53 20.76 5.78
N ILE A 412 -12.64 20.00 5.15
CA ILE A 412 -12.25 18.64 5.53
C ILE A 412 -10.72 18.60 5.49
N GLY A 413 -10.05 18.65 6.63
CA GLY A 413 -8.59 18.61 6.57
C GLY A 413 -7.91 18.37 7.89
N LEU A 414 -6.58 18.36 7.82
CA LEU A 414 -5.63 17.96 8.88
C LEU A 414 -5.92 18.61 10.25
N PHE A 415 -6.54 19.80 10.26
CA PHE A 415 -6.86 20.57 11.46
C PHE A 415 -8.36 20.72 11.75
N HIS A 416 -9.25 20.14 10.93
CA HIS A 416 -10.69 20.35 11.08
C HIS A 416 -11.21 19.82 12.43
N VAL A 417 -10.69 18.67 12.87
CA VAL A 417 -11.10 18.07 14.14
C VAL A 417 -10.47 18.77 15.36
N TRP A 418 -9.40 19.55 15.16
CA TRP A 418 -8.83 20.37 16.23
C TRP A 418 -9.69 21.61 16.52
N SER A 419 -10.58 21.99 15.59
CA SER A 419 -11.60 23.02 15.83
C SER A 419 -12.87 22.48 16.52
N GLU A 420 -13.09 21.15 16.48
CA GLU A 420 -14.19 20.45 17.17
C GLU A 420 -13.79 20.05 18.60
N GLY A 421 -13.39 21.03 19.43
CA GLY A 421 -13.61 21.12 20.88
C GLY A 421 -13.17 20.04 21.89
N ASN A 422 -12.89 18.78 21.54
CA ASN A 422 -12.75 17.69 22.52
C ASN A 422 -11.47 16.84 22.32
N LEU A 423 -10.30 17.46 22.25
CA LEU A 423 -9.05 16.77 22.53
C LEU A 423 -8.94 16.54 24.04
N HIS A 424 -9.42 15.39 24.50
CA HIS A 424 -9.18 14.96 25.88
C HIS A 424 -7.84 14.23 25.95
N PHE A 425 -6.82 14.90 26.49
CA PHE A 425 -5.66 14.21 27.05
C PHE A 425 -6.12 13.54 28.34
N THR A 426 -6.42 12.23 28.29
CA THR A 426 -6.63 11.45 29.50
C THR A 426 -5.26 11.01 30.01
N GLY A 427 -4.77 11.69 31.03
CA GLY A 427 -3.58 11.30 31.78
C GLY A 427 -3.84 10.18 32.77
#